data_AF-A0AAN4Z1Z9-F1
#
_entry.id   AF-A0AAN4Z1Z9-F1
#
_cell.length_a   1.000
_cell.length_b   1.000
_cell.length_c   1.000
_cell.angle_alpha   90.00
_cell.angle_beta   90.00
_cell.angle_gamma   90.00
#
_symmetry.space_group_name_H-M   'P 1'
#
loop_
_entity.id
_entity.type
_entity.pdbx_description
1 polymer ?
#
loop_
_entity_poly.entity_id
_entity_poly.type
_entity_poly.pdbx_seq_one_letter_code
_entity_poly.pdbx_strand_id
1 'polypeptide(L)'
;AVSFKDAKMINLRYCDRVCTRKLNCKNGGYTDPNNCGKCKCPAGYGGTYCDQVQRTSCGGEILASSYQTSLVSGNVYAGTHCIWRI
;
A
#
# COMPACT_ATOMS: atom_id res chain seq x y z
N ALA A 1 -14.00 -12.12 3.79
CA ALA A 1 -12.59 -11.81 4.10
C ALA A 1 -12.55 -10.59 5.02
N VAL A 2 -11.60 -10.52 5.96
CA VAL A 2 -11.42 -9.36 6.86
C VAL A 2 -10.86 -8.19 6.07
N SER A 3 -11.41 -6.98 6.24
CA SER A 3 -10.89 -5.80 5.54
C SER A 3 -9.62 -5.27 6.20
N PHE A 4 -8.84 -4.47 5.46
CA PHE A 4 -7.65 -3.83 6.01
C PHE A 4 -7.97 -2.94 7.22
N LYS A 5 -9.11 -2.24 7.20
CA LYS A 5 -9.52 -1.34 8.29
C LYS A 5 -9.83 -2.12 9.57
N ASP A 6 -10.48 -3.27 9.45
CA ASP A 6 -10.78 -4.14 10.60
C ASP A 6 -9.48 -4.64 11.23
N ALA A 7 -8.57 -5.17 10.42
CA ALA A 7 -7.26 -5.63 10.88
C ALA A 7 -6.43 -4.50 11.50
N LYS A 8 -6.47 -3.30 10.92
CA LYS A 8 -5.81 -2.11 11.47
C LYS A 8 -6.35 -1.76 12.86
N MET A 9 -7.67 -1.71 13.02
CA MET A 9 -8.30 -1.37 14.30
C MET A 9 -7.89 -2.34 15.41
N ILE A 10 -7.89 -3.64 15.11
CA ILE A 10 -7.45 -4.68 16.06
C ILE A 10 -5.96 -4.49 16.39
N ASN A 11 -5.10 -4.31 15.39
CA ASN A 11 -3.66 -4.16 15.61
C ASN A 11 -3.30 -2.89 16.40
N LEU A 12 -4.00 -1.78 16.15
CA LEU A 12 -3.83 -0.55 16.93
C LEU A 12 -4.38 -0.68 18.36
N ARG A 13 -5.29 -1.62 18.62
CA ARG A 13 -5.81 -1.85 19.97
C ARG A 13 -4.91 -2.77 20.79
N TYR A 14 -4.42 -3.86 20.18
CA TYR A 14 -3.75 -4.95 20.89
C TYR A 14 -2.24 -5.01 20.65
N CYS A 15 -1.74 -4.52 19.51
CA CYS A 15 -0.34 -4.63 19.11
C CYS A 15 0.40 -3.29 19.10
N ASP A 16 -0.20 -2.23 19.63
CA ASP A 16 0.36 -0.88 19.55
C ASP A 16 1.72 -0.75 20.25
N ARG A 17 1.99 -1.58 21.27
CA ARG A 17 3.24 -1.54 22.04
C ARG A 17 4.32 -2.49 21.53
N VAL A 18 4.06 -3.28 20.49
CA VAL A 18 5.04 -4.26 19.97
C VAL A 18 6.24 -3.53 19.35
N CYS A 19 5.99 -2.46 18.62
CA CYS A 19 7.03 -1.62 18.04
C CYS A 19 7.29 -0.40 18.93
N THR A 20 8.50 -0.30 19.49
CA THR A 20 8.93 0.83 20.31
C THR A 20 8.89 2.15 19.54
N ARG A 21 9.23 2.11 18.24
CA ARG A 21 9.20 3.27 17.35
C ARG A 21 8.04 3.14 16.37
N LYS A 22 7.28 4.23 16.22
CA LYS A 22 6.26 4.37 15.18
C LYS A 22 6.86 5.03 13.94
N LEU A 23 6.59 4.45 12.78
CA LEU A 23 6.94 5.03 11.48
C LEU A 23 5.85 6.00 11.01
N ASN A 24 6.24 7.01 10.23
CA ASN A 24 5.32 7.97 9.63
C ASN A 24 4.63 7.38 8.38
N CYS A 25 3.76 6.40 8.60
CA CYS A 25 3.04 5.72 7.53
C CYS A 25 2.02 6.64 6.86
N LYS A 26 2.06 6.70 5.52
CA LYS A 26 1.16 7.49 4.67
C LYS A 26 -0.07 6.71 4.24
N ASN A 27 -1.01 7.40 3.62
CA ASN A 27 -2.19 6.83 2.97
C ASN A 27 -3.01 5.88 3.86
N GLY A 28 -3.04 6.16 5.17
CA GLY A 28 -3.79 5.35 6.13
C GLY A 28 -3.12 4.04 6.57
N GLY A 29 -1.84 3.83 6.22
CA GLY A 29 -1.04 2.74 6.77
C GLY A 29 -0.77 2.86 8.28
N TYR A 30 -0.13 1.85 8.85
CA TYR A 30 0.35 1.83 10.25
C TYR A 30 1.62 1.00 10.35
N THR A 31 2.42 1.20 11.39
CA THR A 31 3.65 0.40 11.58
C THR A 31 3.30 -1.07 11.71
N ASP A 32 3.93 -1.94 10.91
CA ASP A 32 3.64 -3.36 10.93
C ASP A 32 4.10 -3.95 12.27
N PRO A 33 3.20 -4.45 13.13
CA PRO A 33 3.60 -5.02 14.41
C PRO A 33 4.47 -6.27 14.26
N ASN A 34 4.44 -6.95 13.12
CA ASN A 34 5.31 -8.09 12.83
C ASN A 34 6.66 -7.68 12.25
N ASN A 35 6.80 -6.41 11.81
CA ASN A 35 8.04 -5.87 11.27
C ASN A 35 8.09 -4.35 11.47
N CYS A 36 8.68 -3.94 12.59
CA CYS A 36 8.78 -2.54 12.98
C CYS A 36 9.64 -1.66 12.05
N GLY A 37 10.31 -2.26 11.06
CA GLY A 37 11.07 -1.56 10.03
C GLY A 37 10.24 -1.10 8.83
N LYS A 38 8.95 -1.47 8.74
CA LYS A 38 8.06 -1.08 7.63
C LYS A 38 6.63 -0.78 8.08
N CYS A 39 5.90 -0.08 7.23
CA CYS A 39 4.47 0.09 7.38
C CYS A 39 3.70 -1.07 6.73
N LYS A 40 2.58 -1.43 7.35
CA LYS A 40 1.54 -2.25 6.75
C LYS A 40 0.61 -1.33 5.96
N CYS A 41 0.57 -1.53 4.66
CA CYS A 41 -0.10 -0.63 3.72
C CYS A 41 -1.48 -1.15 3.32
N PRO A 42 -2.47 -0.25 3.13
CA PRO A 42 -3.72 -0.61 2.49
C PRO A 42 -3.47 -1.02 1.02
N ALA A 43 -4.42 -1.76 0.44
CA ALA A 43 -4.36 -2.16 -0.95
C ALA A 43 -4.15 -0.93 -1.86
N GLY A 44 -3.26 -1.06 -2.84
CA GLY A 44 -2.89 0.04 -3.73
C GLY A 44 -1.58 0.75 -3.35
N TYR A 45 -1.15 0.65 -2.09
CA TYR A 45 0.02 1.35 -1.58
C TYR A 45 1.15 0.39 -1.16
N GLY A 46 2.38 0.85 -1.31
CA GLY A 46 3.59 0.10 -1.03
C GLY A 46 4.75 0.99 -0.58
N GLY A 47 5.95 0.39 -0.53
CA GLY A 47 7.13 1.04 0.04
C GLY A 47 7.15 0.96 1.57
N THR A 48 8.26 1.40 2.16
CA THR A 48 8.46 1.36 3.63
C THR A 48 7.43 2.21 4.37
N TYR A 49 6.97 3.31 3.76
CA TYR A 49 6.07 4.27 4.39
C TYR A 49 4.68 4.32 3.75
N CYS A 50 4.32 3.37 2.87
CA CYS A 50 3.06 3.40 2.12
C CYS A 50 2.88 4.63 1.23
N ASP A 51 3.98 5.23 0.81
CA ASP A 51 4.08 6.44 0.00
C ASP A 51 4.32 6.15 -1.49
N GLN A 52 4.50 4.88 -1.84
CA GLN A 52 4.70 4.39 -3.21
C GLN A 52 3.48 3.59 -3.65
N VAL A 53 3.34 3.37 -4.96
CA VAL A 53 2.37 2.40 -5.49
C VAL A 53 2.73 0.98 -5.05
N GLN A 54 1.72 0.16 -4.76
CA GLN A 54 1.93 -1.26 -4.51
C GLN A 54 2.54 -1.92 -5.76
N ARG A 55 3.70 -2.58 -5.61
CA ARG A 55 4.35 -3.27 -6.71
C ARG A 55 3.54 -4.48 -7.17
N THR A 56 3.19 -4.50 -8.44
CA THR A 56 2.51 -5.59 -9.15
C THR A 56 3.22 -5.87 -10.47
N SER A 57 2.93 -6.99 -11.14
CA SER A 57 3.53 -7.34 -12.45
C SER A 57 3.14 -6.39 -13.57
N CYS A 58 2.07 -5.64 -13.37
CA CYS A 58 1.52 -4.61 -14.25
C CYS A 58 1.09 -3.43 -13.39
N GLY A 59 1.00 -2.24 -13.98
CA GLY A 59 0.67 -1.02 -13.24
C GLY A 59 1.89 -0.27 -12.75
N GLY A 60 1.66 0.86 -12.09
CA GLY A 60 2.71 1.79 -11.74
C GLY A 60 2.20 3.12 -11.22
N GLU A 61 3.15 3.98 -10.88
CA GLU A 61 2.90 5.36 -10.47
C GLU A 61 3.07 6.29 -11.67
N ILE A 62 2.15 7.23 -11.79
CA ILE A 62 2.03 8.15 -12.91
C ILE A 62 2.00 9.55 -12.35
N LEU A 63 2.75 10.45 -12.95
CA LEU A 63 2.70 11.85 -12.58
C LEU A 63 1.58 12.51 -13.39
N ALA A 64 0.57 13.03 -12.70
CA ALA A 64 -0.46 13.85 -13.33
C ALA A 64 0.19 15.03 -14.08
N SER A 65 -0.15 15.18 -15.35
CA SER A 65 0.29 16.30 -16.18
C SER A 65 -0.88 16.89 -16.95
N SER A 66 -0.72 18.09 -17.49
CA SER A 66 -1.70 18.73 -18.38
C SER A 66 -1.78 18.07 -19.76
N TYR A 67 -0.87 17.14 -20.07
CA TYR A 67 -0.85 16.40 -21.33
C TYR A 67 -1.61 15.08 -21.21
N GLN A 68 -2.35 14.74 -22.27
CA GLN A 68 -3.04 13.45 -22.35
C GLN A 68 -2.03 12.31 -22.43
N THR A 69 -2.17 11.33 -21.54
CA THR A 69 -1.36 10.10 -21.52
C THR A 69 -2.29 8.89 -21.49
N SER A 70 -1.96 7.86 -22.27
CA SER A 70 -2.72 6.61 -22.29
C SER A 70 -2.10 5.58 -21.36
N LEU A 71 -2.93 4.92 -20.56
CA LEU A 71 -2.50 3.85 -19.67
C LEU A 71 -2.55 2.53 -20.43
N VAL A 72 -1.38 2.00 -20.77
CA VAL A 72 -1.28 0.69 -21.40
C VAL A 72 -0.85 -0.34 -20.37
N SER A 73 -1.64 -1.38 -20.22
CA SER A 73 -1.24 -2.58 -19.52
C SER A 73 -0.57 -3.51 -20.53
N GLY A 74 0.55 -4.14 -20.17
CA GLY A 74 1.18 -5.15 -21.02
C GLY A 74 0.34 -6.44 -21.09
N ASN A 75 0.98 -7.60 -21.12
CA ASN A 75 0.25 -8.87 -21.07
C ASN A 75 -0.43 -9.05 -19.71
N VAL A 76 -1.77 -9.02 -19.68
CA VAL A 76 -2.60 -9.26 -18.50
C VAL A 76 -3.26 -10.63 -18.64
N TYR A 77 -3.07 -11.50 -17.66
CA TYR A 77 -3.66 -12.85 -17.63
C TYR A 77 -4.85 -12.92 -16.67
N ALA A 78 -5.70 -13.95 -16.79
CA ALA A 78 -6.79 -14.17 -15.85
C ALA A 78 -6.28 -14.21 -14.39
N GLY A 79 -6.94 -13.46 -13.50
CA GLY A 79 -6.54 -13.32 -12.09
C GLY A 79 -5.40 -12.32 -11.83
N THR A 80 -4.89 -11.65 -12.85
CA THR A 80 -3.87 -10.59 -12.67
C THR A 80 -4.50 -9.37 -12.02
N HIS A 81 -3.84 -8.83 -10.99
CA HIS A 81 -4.27 -7.62 -10.29
C HIS A 81 -3.27 -6.48 -10.55
N CYS A 82 -3.68 -5.52 -11.40
CA CYS A 82 -2.87 -4.34 -11.72
C CYS A 82 -3.27 -3.15 -10.84
N ILE A 83 -2.29 -2.38 -10.39
CA ILE A 83 -2.51 -1.21 -9.55
C ILE A 83 -1.87 0.00 -10.20
N TRP A 84 -2.66 1.04 -10.42
CA TRP A 84 -2.20 2.32 -10.94
C TRP A 84 -2.46 3.41 -9.90
N ARG A 85 -1.49 4.32 -9.76
CA ARG A 85 -1.62 5.53 -8.95
C ARG A 85 -1.25 6.73 -9.82
N ILE A 86 -2.06 7.78 -9.75
CA ILE A 86 -1.86 9.08 -10.41
C ILE A 86 -1.65 10.15 -9.34
#